data_AF-A0AA36JPM4-F1
#
_entry.id   AF-A0AA36JPM4-F1
#
_cell.length_a   1.000
_cell.length_b   1.000
_cell.length_c   1.000
_cell.angle_alpha   90.00
_cell.angle_beta   90.00
_cell.angle_gamma   90.00
#
_symmetry.space_group_name_H-M   'P 1'
#
loop_
_entity.id
_entity.type
_entity.pdbx_description
1 polymer ?
#
loop_
_entity_poly.entity_id
_entity_poly.type
_entity_poly.pdbx_seq_one_letter_code
_entity_poly.pdbx_strand_id
1 'polypeptide(L)'
;MTWRSALITGGLIAWLSWLWFRYPQVSKKEILAALERWTAECRAVFAEIAAVTQAKEAKESGEEPFSEVLDQPLLLAHGLRSAAAHAALTLPGDFSGEDLETIFHSYSDEPQVRRVLSDMQQQHEACLEGVMLPGENCWLAHDRARDAEAILRVLRDLGSRRASKLAQLDQVKGGLGPAMMRCCEEAEEEFWAEKFPGNEIAKLSFGPAVATFLANASFKDRCSQLETELAGQC
;
A
#
# COMPACT_ATOMS: atom_id res chain seq x y z
N MET A 1 -45.79 25.37 20.15
CA MET A 1 -45.49 24.78 18.82
C MET A 1 -44.65 25.76 18.02
N THR A 2 -43.48 25.44 17.50
CA THR A 2 -42.23 25.12 18.22
C THR A 2 -41.14 25.53 17.24
N TRP A 3 -40.53 26.71 17.41
CA TRP A 3 -39.43 27.18 16.55
C TRP A 3 -38.22 26.22 16.57
N ARG A 4 -38.12 25.41 17.64
CA ARG A 4 -37.20 24.28 17.76
C ARG A 4 -37.40 23.20 16.69
N SER A 5 -38.63 22.96 16.25
CA SER A 5 -38.92 21.97 15.20
C SER A 5 -38.40 22.45 13.84
N ALA A 6 -38.57 23.74 13.51
CA ALA A 6 -38.14 24.31 12.23
C ALA A 6 -36.61 24.35 12.05
N LEU A 7 -35.87 24.58 13.15
CA LEU A 7 -34.39 24.55 13.11
C LEU A 7 -33.84 23.13 12.90
N ILE A 8 -34.50 22.12 13.47
CA ILE A 8 -34.09 20.72 13.31
C ILE A 8 -34.34 20.25 11.87
N THR A 9 -35.51 20.58 11.27
CA THR A 9 -35.79 20.19 9.87
C THR A 9 -34.89 20.93 8.89
N GLY A 10 -34.61 22.21 9.11
CA GLY A 10 -33.72 23.00 8.25
C GLY A 10 -32.29 22.47 8.24
N GLY A 11 -31.75 22.11 9.41
CA GLY A 11 -30.44 21.48 9.54
C GLY A 11 -30.36 20.12 8.85
N LEU A 12 -31.40 19.29 8.99
CA LEU A 12 -31.44 17.96 8.37
C LEU A 12 -31.48 18.04 6.84
N ILE A 13 -32.27 18.96 6.27
CA ILE A 13 -32.38 19.13 4.81
C ILE A 13 -31.08 19.70 4.23
N ALA A 14 -30.44 20.65 4.92
CA ALA A 14 -29.15 21.18 4.50
C ALA A 14 -28.05 20.11 4.57
N TRP A 15 -28.05 19.28 5.61
CA TRP A 15 -27.11 18.16 5.75
C TRP A 15 -27.32 17.09 4.70
N LEU A 16 -28.57 16.69 4.43
CA LEU A 16 -28.91 15.72 3.38
C LEU A 16 -28.60 16.25 1.98
N SER A 17 -28.89 17.53 1.71
CA SER A 17 -28.54 18.19 0.44
C SER A 17 -27.03 18.30 0.25
N TRP A 18 -26.29 18.60 1.32
CA TRP A 18 -24.82 18.62 1.31
C TRP A 18 -24.24 17.23 1.08
N LEU A 19 -24.80 16.19 1.71
CA LEU A 19 -24.46 14.79 1.44
C LEU A 19 -24.71 14.45 -0.03
N TRP A 20 -25.90 14.75 -0.56
CA TRP A 20 -26.25 14.50 -1.96
C TRP A 20 -25.35 15.23 -2.96
N PHE A 21 -24.89 16.43 -2.62
CA PHE A 21 -23.98 17.20 -3.47
C PHE A 21 -22.53 16.70 -3.39
N ARG A 22 -22.12 16.17 -2.23
CA ARG A 22 -20.76 15.70 -1.99
C ARG A 22 -20.54 14.24 -2.44
N TYR A 23 -21.58 13.44 -2.50
CA TYR A 23 -21.56 12.11 -3.10
C TYR A 23 -22.18 12.20 -4.51
N PRO A 24 -21.42 12.68 -5.55
CA PRO A 24 -21.83 12.43 -6.93
C PRO A 24 -22.13 10.94 -7.04
N GLN A 25 -23.16 10.54 -7.76
CA GLN A 25 -23.58 9.14 -7.81
C GLN A 25 -22.45 8.28 -8.35
N VAL A 26 -21.62 7.79 -7.43
CA VAL A 26 -20.50 6.91 -7.73
C VAL A 26 -21.14 5.67 -8.28
N SER A 27 -20.84 5.39 -9.54
CA SER A 27 -21.42 4.25 -10.20
C SER A 27 -20.94 2.98 -9.51
N LYS A 28 -21.78 1.94 -9.51
CA LYS A 28 -21.40 0.61 -9.04
C LYS A 28 -20.08 0.11 -9.65
N LYS A 29 -19.83 0.47 -10.91
CA LYS A 29 -18.61 0.11 -11.63
C LYS A 29 -17.37 0.76 -11.00
N GLU A 30 -17.45 2.04 -10.64
CA GLU A 30 -16.35 2.76 -9.99
C GLU A 30 -16.09 2.22 -8.58
N ILE A 31 -17.15 1.88 -7.84
CA ILE A 31 -17.03 1.26 -6.51
C ILE A 31 -16.33 -0.08 -6.59
N LEU A 32 -16.72 -0.93 -7.54
CA LEU A 32 -16.08 -2.23 -7.73
C LEU A 32 -14.60 -2.07 -8.14
N ALA A 33 -14.28 -1.11 -9.00
CA ALA A 33 -12.90 -0.82 -9.38
C ALA A 33 -12.06 -0.32 -8.19
N ALA A 34 -12.61 0.57 -7.36
CA ALA A 34 -11.96 1.04 -6.15
C ALA A 34 -11.79 -0.09 -5.13
N LEU A 35 -12.77 -0.98 -4.99
CA LEU A 35 -12.73 -2.15 -4.12
C LEU A 35 -11.68 -3.17 -4.58
N GLU A 36 -11.60 -3.44 -5.88
CA GLU A 36 -10.56 -4.30 -6.47
C GLU A 36 -9.16 -3.72 -6.25
N ARG A 37 -9.00 -2.39 -6.42
CA ARG A 37 -7.74 -1.71 -6.13
C ARG A 37 -7.38 -1.78 -4.65
N TRP A 38 -8.33 -1.47 -3.76
CA TRP A 38 -8.11 -1.56 -2.32
C TRP A 38 -7.72 -2.97 -1.90
N THR A 39 -8.36 -3.98 -2.47
CA THR A 39 -8.02 -5.40 -2.24
C THR A 39 -6.59 -5.70 -2.69
N ALA A 40 -6.18 -5.23 -3.87
CA ALA A 40 -4.82 -5.43 -4.38
C ALA A 40 -3.77 -4.75 -3.48
N GLU A 41 -4.04 -3.55 -2.99
CA GLU A 41 -3.15 -2.82 -2.09
C GLU A 41 -3.10 -3.46 -0.69
N CYS A 42 -4.22 -3.91 -0.13
CA CYS A 42 -4.25 -4.64 1.14
C CYS A 42 -3.45 -5.94 1.05
N ARG A 43 -3.56 -6.67 -0.07
CA ARG A 43 -2.75 -7.88 -0.32
C ARG A 43 -1.27 -7.59 -0.32
N ALA A 44 -0.84 -6.47 -0.92
CA ALA A 44 0.56 -6.08 -0.91
C ALA A 44 1.06 -5.84 0.52
N VAL A 45 0.27 -5.14 1.35
CA VAL A 45 0.57 -4.92 2.77
C VAL A 45 0.65 -6.24 3.54
N PHE A 46 -0.31 -7.14 3.35
CA PHE A 46 -0.30 -8.46 4.01
C PHE A 46 0.92 -9.28 3.61
N ALA A 47 1.28 -9.30 2.33
CA ALA A 47 2.46 -10.01 1.85
C ALA A 47 3.77 -9.44 2.43
N GLU A 48 3.87 -8.12 2.59
CA GLU A 48 5.02 -7.48 3.23
C GLU A 48 5.16 -7.92 4.70
N ILE A 49 4.06 -7.89 5.46
CA ILE A 49 4.05 -8.31 6.87
C ILE A 49 4.36 -9.80 7.01
N ALA A 50 3.79 -10.64 6.15
CA ALA A 50 4.07 -12.07 6.11
C ALA A 50 5.55 -12.36 5.80
N ALA A 51 6.16 -11.63 4.88
CA ALA A 51 7.58 -11.77 4.58
C ALA A 51 8.48 -11.33 5.75
N VAL A 52 8.13 -10.23 6.43
CA VAL A 52 8.87 -9.72 7.59
C VAL A 52 8.79 -10.70 8.78
N THR A 53 7.60 -11.25 9.05
CA THR A 53 7.40 -12.24 10.12
C THR A 53 8.17 -13.52 9.86
N GLN A 54 8.11 -14.08 8.64
CA GLN A 54 8.90 -15.26 8.27
C GLN A 54 10.42 -15.01 8.35
N ALA A 55 10.89 -13.85 7.90
CA ALA A 55 12.30 -13.49 7.99
C ALA A 55 12.77 -13.32 9.45
N LYS A 56 11.86 -12.99 10.38
CA LYS A 56 12.12 -12.89 11.82
C LYS A 56 12.14 -14.27 12.47
N GLU A 57 11.15 -15.12 12.19
CA GLU A 57 11.11 -16.51 12.68
C GLU A 57 12.33 -17.32 12.24
N ALA A 58 12.82 -17.11 11.00
CA ALA A 58 14.04 -17.74 10.52
C ALA A 58 15.32 -17.31 11.29
N LYS A 59 15.31 -16.13 11.93
CA LYS A 59 16.44 -15.60 12.72
C LYS A 59 16.31 -15.97 14.20
N GLU A 60 15.10 -16.03 14.73
CA GLU A 60 14.79 -16.20 16.17
C GLU A 60 14.58 -17.66 16.59
N SER A 61 15.22 -18.62 15.93
CA SER A 61 15.36 -19.98 16.48
C SER A 61 16.11 -20.05 17.84
N GLY A 62 16.50 -18.90 18.42
CA GLY A 62 16.74 -18.70 19.84
C GLY A 62 15.68 -17.76 20.43
N GLU A 63 14.91 -18.29 21.38
CA GLU A 63 13.75 -17.69 22.07
C GLU A 63 13.88 -16.19 22.39
N GLU A 64 13.24 -15.32 21.60
CA GLU A 64 12.75 -14.02 22.09
C GLU A 64 11.23 -13.92 21.92
N PRO A 65 10.53 -13.29 22.89
CA PRO A 65 9.08 -13.36 22.98
C PRO A 65 8.41 -12.44 21.96
N PHE A 66 7.42 -13.02 21.29
CA PHE A 66 6.44 -12.47 20.34
C PHE A 66 5.73 -11.15 20.77
N SER A 67 6.04 -10.57 21.93
CA SER A 67 5.43 -9.32 22.41
C SER A 67 5.95 -8.05 21.71
N GLU A 68 7.14 -8.06 21.10
CA GLU A 68 7.61 -6.94 20.25
C GLU A 68 7.00 -6.96 18.83
N VAL A 69 6.31 -8.04 18.47
CA VAL A 69 5.49 -8.14 17.25
C VAL A 69 4.18 -7.36 17.41
N LEU A 70 3.81 -6.94 18.63
CA LEU A 70 2.61 -6.14 18.91
C LEU A 70 2.67 -4.69 18.40
N ASP A 71 3.77 -4.25 17.78
CA ASP A 71 3.79 -3.02 16.97
C ASP A 71 3.32 -3.24 15.51
N GLN A 72 3.16 -4.49 15.07
CA GLN A 72 2.60 -4.84 13.75
C GLN A 72 1.11 -4.50 13.54
N PRO A 73 0.21 -4.53 14.54
CA PRO A 73 -1.17 -4.07 14.38
C PRO A 73 -1.26 -2.60 13.95
N LEU A 74 -0.33 -1.76 14.41
CA LEU A 74 -0.27 -0.34 14.01
C LEU A 74 0.25 -0.18 12.58
N LEU A 75 1.28 -0.94 12.19
CA LEU A 75 1.78 -0.96 10.81
C LEU A 75 0.71 -1.47 9.85
N LEU A 76 -0.01 -2.53 10.23
CA LEU A 76 -1.09 -3.08 9.45
C LEU A 76 -2.26 -2.09 9.32
N ALA A 77 -2.69 -1.50 10.43
CA ALA A 77 -3.72 -0.47 10.42
C ALA A 77 -3.32 0.74 9.57
N HIS A 78 -2.05 1.17 9.63
CA HIS A 78 -1.54 2.25 8.80
C HIS A 78 -1.53 1.85 7.32
N GLY A 79 -1.03 0.67 6.98
CA GLY A 79 -1.01 0.14 5.61
C GLY A 79 -2.42 0.04 5.01
N LEU A 80 -3.38 -0.51 5.77
CA LEU A 80 -4.78 -0.60 5.34
C LEU A 80 -5.43 0.77 5.14
N ARG A 81 -5.15 1.75 6.02
CA ARG A 81 -5.62 3.13 5.85
C ARG A 81 -5.01 3.82 4.64
N SER A 82 -3.71 3.62 4.41
CA SER A 82 -3.03 4.16 3.23
C SER A 82 -3.61 3.55 1.95
N ALA A 83 -3.84 2.23 1.95
CA ALA A 83 -4.48 1.52 0.85
C ALA A 83 -5.92 2.03 0.60
N ALA A 84 -6.68 2.28 1.66
CA ALA A 84 -8.02 2.86 1.54
C ALA A 84 -7.96 4.29 0.98
N ALA A 85 -7.03 5.12 1.43
CA ALA A 85 -6.84 6.48 0.92
C ALA A 85 -6.50 6.48 -0.58
N HIS A 86 -5.58 5.62 -1.02
CA HIS A 86 -5.23 5.50 -2.44
C HIS A 86 -6.38 4.97 -3.29
N ALA A 87 -7.13 3.98 -2.81
CA ALA A 87 -8.31 3.50 -3.49
C ALA A 87 -9.38 4.60 -3.61
N ALA A 88 -9.55 5.44 -2.59
CA ALA A 88 -10.47 6.57 -2.60
C ALA A 88 -10.14 7.59 -3.70
N LEU A 89 -8.85 7.82 -4.01
CA LEU A 89 -8.41 8.72 -5.09
C LEU A 89 -8.88 8.27 -6.49
N THR A 90 -9.31 7.02 -6.65
CA THR A 90 -9.85 6.53 -7.93
C THR A 90 -11.33 6.83 -8.12
N LEU A 91 -12.02 7.23 -7.05
CA LEU A 91 -13.43 7.60 -7.12
C LEU A 91 -13.59 9.04 -7.63
N PRO A 92 -14.67 9.34 -8.36
CA PRO A 92 -14.92 10.69 -8.86
C PRO A 92 -15.30 11.64 -7.73
N GLY A 93 -14.33 12.37 -7.17
CA GLY A 93 -14.54 13.37 -6.12
C GLY A 93 -13.40 13.39 -5.11
N ASP A 94 -13.49 14.29 -4.14
CA ASP A 94 -12.50 14.41 -3.05
C ASP A 94 -12.85 13.45 -1.90
N PHE A 95 -12.82 12.14 -2.18
CA PHE A 95 -13.10 11.11 -1.19
C PHE A 95 -11.85 10.80 -0.35
N SER A 96 -12.03 10.71 0.96
CA SER A 96 -11.01 10.21 1.89
C SER A 96 -11.09 8.68 2.04
N GLY A 97 -10.07 8.08 2.67
CA GLY A 97 -10.12 6.66 3.03
C GLY A 97 -11.29 6.31 3.96
N GLU A 98 -11.69 7.22 4.85
CA GLU A 98 -12.85 7.04 5.74
C GLU A 98 -14.19 7.10 4.98
N ASP A 99 -14.26 7.94 3.94
CA ASP A 99 -15.42 7.99 3.06
C ASP A 99 -15.58 6.67 2.29
N LEU A 100 -14.46 6.05 1.90
CA LEU A 100 -14.44 4.79 1.18
C LEU A 100 -15.05 3.65 2.02
N GLU A 101 -14.69 3.53 3.29
CA GLU A 101 -15.29 2.55 4.21
C GLU A 101 -16.80 2.76 4.36
N THR A 102 -17.22 4.02 4.49
CA THR A 102 -18.65 4.39 4.56
C THR A 102 -19.40 4.00 3.29
N ILE A 103 -18.79 4.24 2.12
CA ILE A 103 -19.33 3.83 0.83
C ILE A 103 -19.46 2.31 0.78
N PHE A 104 -18.43 1.54 1.10
CA PHE A 104 -18.53 0.07 1.08
C PHE A 104 -19.59 -0.47 2.03
N HIS A 105 -19.75 0.14 3.20
CA HIS A 105 -20.82 -0.24 4.14
C HIS A 105 -22.21 -0.04 3.52
N SER A 106 -22.42 1.05 2.78
CA SER A 106 -23.68 1.32 2.08
C SER A 106 -23.99 0.33 0.94
N TYR A 107 -22.97 -0.40 0.43
CA TYR A 107 -23.10 -1.44 -0.59
C TYR A 107 -22.92 -2.86 -0.03
N SER A 108 -22.95 -3.05 1.30
CA SER A 108 -22.73 -4.36 1.94
C SER A 108 -23.78 -5.45 1.59
N ASP A 109 -24.94 -5.03 1.09
CA ASP A 109 -25.98 -5.93 0.58
C ASP A 109 -25.69 -6.45 -0.84
N GLU A 110 -24.76 -5.84 -1.56
CA GLU A 110 -24.38 -6.29 -2.90
C GLU A 110 -23.54 -7.57 -2.83
N PRO A 111 -23.93 -8.67 -3.50
CA PRO A 111 -23.23 -9.95 -3.42
C PRO A 111 -21.76 -9.88 -3.82
N GLN A 112 -21.42 -9.01 -4.78
CA GLN A 112 -20.06 -8.80 -5.25
C GLN A 112 -19.19 -8.11 -4.20
N VAL A 113 -19.71 -7.06 -3.56
CA VAL A 113 -19.00 -6.33 -2.50
C VAL A 113 -18.79 -7.24 -1.30
N ARG A 114 -19.83 -7.97 -0.89
CA ARG A 114 -19.75 -8.94 0.21
C ARG A 114 -18.69 -10.01 -0.03
N ARG A 115 -18.61 -10.55 -1.25
CA ARG A 115 -17.60 -11.54 -1.61
C ARG A 115 -16.19 -10.98 -1.47
N VAL A 116 -15.93 -9.79 -2.03
CA VAL A 116 -14.58 -9.19 -1.97
C VAL A 116 -14.18 -8.83 -0.54
N LEU A 117 -15.10 -8.27 0.26
CA LEU A 117 -14.85 -8.00 1.68
C LEU A 117 -14.58 -9.27 2.48
N SER A 118 -15.31 -10.36 2.20
CA SER A 118 -15.07 -11.66 2.82
C SER A 118 -13.70 -12.22 2.43
N ASP A 119 -13.30 -12.10 1.16
CA ASP A 119 -11.99 -12.53 0.68
C ASP A 119 -10.88 -11.72 1.36
N MET A 120 -11.05 -10.39 1.50
CA MET A 120 -10.11 -9.52 2.22
C MET A 120 -10.01 -9.86 3.71
N GLN A 121 -11.14 -10.15 4.37
CA GLN A 121 -11.15 -10.56 5.77
C GLN A 121 -10.42 -11.90 5.95
N GLN A 122 -10.65 -12.86 5.06
CA GLN A 122 -9.93 -14.13 5.09
C GLN A 122 -8.42 -13.95 4.88
N GLN A 123 -8.02 -13.03 4.00
CA GLN A 123 -6.61 -12.66 3.79
C GLN A 123 -5.99 -12.01 5.01
N HIS A 124 -6.74 -11.13 5.68
CA HIS A 124 -6.32 -10.51 6.92
C HIS A 124 -6.12 -11.56 8.03
N GLU A 125 -7.09 -12.44 8.23
CA GLU A 125 -7.02 -13.53 9.22
C GLU A 125 -5.84 -14.47 8.92
N ALA A 126 -5.66 -14.89 7.67
CA ALA A 126 -4.52 -15.71 7.26
C ALA A 126 -3.18 -14.99 7.51
N CYS A 127 -3.09 -13.69 7.23
CA CYS A 127 -1.90 -12.90 7.52
C CYS A 127 -1.60 -12.83 9.02
N LEU A 128 -2.62 -12.67 9.86
CA LEU A 128 -2.47 -12.68 11.32
C LEU A 128 -2.01 -14.05 11.84
N GLU A 129 -2.39 -15.13 11.16
CA GLU A 129 -1.96 -16.49 11.47
C GLU A 129 -0.60 -16.87 10.84
N GLY A 130 0.04 -15.96 10.09
CA GLY A 130 1.29 -16.22 9.36
C GLY A 130 1.13 -17.17 8.16
N VAL A 131 -0.11 -17.45 7.75
CA VAL A 131 -0.43 -18.32 6.62
C VAL A 131 -0.42 -17.51 5.33
N MET A 132 0.55 -17.76 4.45
CA MET A 132 0.52 -17.19 3.09
C MET A 132 -0.49 -17.93 2.23
N LEU A 133 -1.45 -17.21 1.63
CA LEU A 133 -2.47 -17.84 0.80
C LEU A 133 -1.89 -18.26 -0.57
N PRO A 134 -2.23 -19.46 -1.07
CA PRO A 134 -1.72 -19.97 -2.33
C PRO A 134 -2.31 -19.19 -3.52
N GLY A 135 -1.43 -18.60 -4.33
CA GLY A 135 -1.80 -17.84 -5.55
C GLY A 135 -1.35 -16.37 -5.54
N GLU A 136 -0.80 -15.89 -4.42
CA GLU A 136 -0.60 -14.46 -4.15
C GLU A 136 0.78 -13.89 -4.46
N ASN A 137 1.58 -14.62 -5.24
CA ASN A 137 2.82 -14.07 -5.73
C ASN A 137 2.61 -13.38 -7.09
N CYS A 138 1.87 -12.28 -7.20
CA CYS A 138 1.66 -11.67 -8.52
C CYS A 138 2.96 -11.23 -9.22
N TRP A 139 4.05 -10.95 -8.48
CA TRP A 139 5.39 -10.80 -9.04
C TRP A 139 6.12 -12.13 -9.32
N LEU A 140 5.93 -13.19 -8.52
CA LEU A 140 6.57 -14.51 -8.78
C LEU A 140 5.75 -15.43 -9.71
N ALA A 141 4.49 -15.12 -9.97
CA ALA A 141 3.56 -15.94 -10.73
C ALA A 141 3.63 -15.63 -12.23
N HIS A 142 3.94 -14.38 -12.61
CA HIS A 142 4.12 -14.02 -14.01
C HIS A 142 5.50 -14.33 -14.58
N ASP A 143 6.49 -14.64 -13.74
CA ASP A 143 7.83 -15.00 -14.19
C ASP A 143 8.52 -15.82 -13.08
N ARG A 144 8.29 -17.14 -13.06
CA ARG A 144 8.77 -18.09 -12.03
C ARG A 144 10.30 -18.20 -11.90
N ALA A 145 11.08 -17.25 -12.40
CA ALA A 145 12.53 -17.20 -12.26
C ALA A 145 13.10 -15.77 -12.30
N ARG A 146 12.44 -14.78 -11.70
CA ARG A 146 13.19 -13.58 -11.30
C ARG A 146 14.08 -13.95 -10.12
N ASP A 147 15.27 -14.39 -10.48
CA ASP A 147 16.38 -14.62 -9.58
C ASP A 147 16.69 -13.37 -8.74
N ALA A 148 17.42 -13.58 -7.65
CA ALA A 148 17.98 -12.51 -6.83
C ALA A 148 18.60 -11.37 -7.66
N GLU A 149 19.21 -11.70 -8.80
CA GLU A 149 19.83 -10.73 -9.71
C GLU A 149 18.82 -9.76 -10.34
N ALA A 150 17.64 -10.24 -10.75
CA ALA A 150 16.60 -9.39 -11.31
C ALA A 150 16.11 -8.36 -10.28
N ILE A 151 15.92 -8.76 -9.03
CA ILE A 151 15.51 -7.85 -7.96
C ILE A 151 16.61 -6.84 -7.66
N LEU A 152 17.87 -7.28 -7.57
CA LEU A 152 19.01 -6.39 -7.35
C LEU A 152 19.19 -5.38 -8.49
N ARG A 153 18.92 -5.76 -9.74
CA ARG A 153 18.90 -4.82 -10.87
C ARG A 153 17.83 -3.74 -10.72
N VAL A 154 16.62 -4.12 -10.31
CA VAL A 154 15.54 -3.15 -10.06
C VAL A 154 15.89 -2.25 -8.88
N LEU A 155 16.43 -2.79 -7.78
CA LEU A 155 16.91 -2.00 -6.64
C LEU A 155 18.01 -1.01 -7.06
N ARG A 156 18.95 -1.44 -7.92
CA ARG A 156 20.01 -0.56 -8.42
C ARG A 156 19.45 0.57 -9.27
N ASP A 157 18.58 0.26 -10.23
CA ASP A 157 17.97 1.29 -11.09
C ASP A 157 17.15 2.30 -10.28
N LEU A 158 16.33 1.83 -9.32
CA LEU A 158 15.57 2.70 -8.40
C LEU A 158 16.50 3.56 -7.54
N GLY A 159 17.52 2.93 -6.95
CA GLY A 159 18.49 3.61 -6.09
C GLY A 159 19.26 4.70 -6.82
N SER A 160 19.74 4.43 -8.03
CA SER A 160 20.45 5.43 -8.86
C SER A 160 19.54 6.59 -9.27
N ARG A 161 18.25 6.34 -9.57
CA ARG A 161 17.30 7.43 -9.87
C ARG A 161 17.03 8.30 -8.66
N ARG A 162 16.83 7.70 -7.48
CA ARG A 162 16.66 8.44 -6.22
C ARG A 162 17.90 9.26 -5.90
N ALA A 163 19.10 8.68 -5.98
CA ALA A 163 20.36 9.39 -5.80
C ALA A 163 20.48 10.61 -6.74
N SER A 164 20.18 10.43 -8.02
CA SER A 164 20.20 11.51 -9.02
C SER A 164 19.20 12.65 -8.72
N LYS A 165 17.99 12.32 -8.26
CA LYS A 165 16.99 13.32 -7.86
C LYS A 165 17.37 14.03 -6.56
N LEU A 166 17.92 13.31 -5.58
CA LEU A 166 18.40 13.88 -4.32
C LEU A 166 19.59 14.81 -4.53
N ALA A 167 20.51 14.50 -5.45
CA ALA A 167 21.63 15.39 -5.80
C ALA A 167 21.16 16.74 -6.37
N GLN A 168 19.94 16.81 -6.93
CA GLN A 168 19.35 18.07 -7.39
C GLN A 168 18.79 18.93 -6.23
N LEU A 169 18.48 18.30 -5.08
CA LEU A 169 17.97 18.99 -3.89
C LEU A 169 19.03 19.73 -3.08
N ASP A 170 20.32 19.43 -3.25
CA ASP A 170 21.43 20.11 -2.55
C ASP A 170 21.48 21.62 -2.81
N GLN A 171 20.71 22.11 -3.79
CA GLN A 171 20.56 23.53 -4.09
C GLN A 171 19.44 24.22 -3.29
N VAL A 172 18.61 23.48 -2.56
CA VAL A 172 17.42 24.00 -1.86
C VAL A 172 17.75 24.30 -0.40
N LYS A 173 17.85 25.59 -0.06
CA LYS A 173 17.98 26.05 1.34
C LYS A 173 16.65 25.89 2.08
N GLY A 174 16.47 24.80 2.81
CA GLY A 174 15.28 24.56 3.63
C GLY A 174 15.28 23.16 4.27
N GLY A 175 14.31 22.89 5.16
CA GLY A 175 14.19 21.59 5.83
C GLY A 175 14.13 20.44 4.81
N LEU A 176 15.16 19.60 4.81
CA LEU A 176 15.38 18.58 3.78
C LEU A 176 14.36 17.44 3.83
N GLY A 177 13.81 17.12 5.00
CA GLY A 177 12.97 15.92 5.21
C GLY A 177 11.81 15.77 4.21
N PRO A 178 10.82 16.68 4.17
CA PRO A 178 9.68 16.55 3.27
C PRO A 178 10.04 16.64 1.79
N ALA A 179 11.07 17.44 1.44
CA ALA A 179 11.53 17.59 0.06
C ALA A 179 12.24 16.32 -0.44
N MET A 180 13.08 15.70 0.40
CA MET A 180 13.74 14.43 0.09
C MET A 180 12.74 13.31 -0.15
N MET A 181 11.72 13.19 0.71
CA MET A 181 10.66 12.19 0.56
C MET A 181 9.94 12.35 -0.78
N ARG A 182 9.54 13.58 -1.11
CA ARG A 182 8.88 13.87 -2.40
C ARG A 182 9.76 13.52 -3.60
N CYS A 183 11.05 13.86 -3.57
CA CYS A 183 11.96 13.49 -4.65
C CYS A 183 12.15 11.97 -4.78
N CYS A 184 12.15 11.24 -3.67
CA CYS A 184 12.20 9.78 -3.69
C CYS A 184 10.93 9.16 -4.28
N GLU A 185 9.76 9.70 -3.91
CA GLU A 185 8.46 9.29 -4.45
C GLU A 185 8.37 9.57 -5.96
N GLU A 186 8.74 10.78 -6.40
CA GLU A 186 8.78 11.15 -7.82
C GLU A 186 9.72 10.25 -8.63
N ALA A 187 10.92 9.97 -8.11
CA ALA A 187 11.90 9.09 -8.78
C ALA A 187 11.36 7.67 -8.95
N GLU A 188 10.64 7.18 -7.95
CA GLU A 188 10.03 5.87 -7.96
C GLU A 188 8.84 5.82 -8.93
N GLU A 189 7.96 6.81 -8.92
CA GLU A 189 6.86 6.90 -9.88
C GLU A 189 7.35 6.93 -11.33
N GLU A 190 8.37 7.74 -11.62
CA GLU A 190 9.00 7.80 -12.94
C GLU A 190 9.59 6.44 -13.35
N PHE A 191 10.25 5.73 -12.42
CA PHE A 191 10.79 4.40 -12.68
C PHE A 191 9.71 3.40 -13.07
N TRP A 192 8.64 3.31 -12.28
CA TRP A 192 7.57 2.35 -12.53
C TRP A 192 6.80 2.67 -13.81
N ALA A 193 6.50 3.94 -14.06
CA ALA A 193 5.84 4.39 -15.28
C ALA A 193 6.65 4.07 -16.55
N GLU A 194 7.98 4.17 -16.49
CA GLU A 194 8.86 3.89 -17.63
C GLU A 194 9.10 2.40 -17.84
N LYS A 195 9.46 1.65 -16.78
CA LYS A 195 9.87 0.24 -16.89
C LYS A 195 8.68 -0.71 -16.99
N PHE A 196 7.57 -0.36 -16.38
CA PHE A 196 6.39 -1.23 -16.25
C PHE A 196 5.10 -0.45 -16.52
N PRO A 197 4.94 0.14 -17.72
CA PRO A 197 3.83 1.04 -18.03
C PRO A 197 2.48 0.35 -17.83
N GLY A 198 1.64 0.93 -16.97
CA GLY A 198 0.30 0.43 -16.65
C GLY A 198 0.27 -0.82 -15.76
N ASN A 199 1.40 -1.24 -15.20
CA ASN A 199 1.49 -2.42 -14.34
C ASN A 199 1.67 -2.02 -12.87
N GLU A 200 0.59 -1.53 -12.27
CA GLU A 200 0.56 -1.16 -10.83
C GLU A 200 0.86 -2.34 -9.91
N ILE A 201 0.46 -3.55 -10.33
CA ILE A 201 0.77 -4.79 -9.60
C ILE A 201 2.29 -4.94 -9.45
N ALA A 202 3.06 -4.54 -10.46
CA ALA A 202 4.51 -4.63 -10.39
C ALA A 202 5.09 -3.71 -9.31
N LYS A 203 4.59 -2.48 -9.19
CA LYS A 203 4.99 -1.56 -8.12
C LYS A 203 4.62 -2.12 -6.75
N LEU A 204 3.36 -2.53 -6.59
CA LEU A 204 2.80 -2.98 -5.31
C LEU A 204 3.44 -4.25 -4.76
N SER A 205 3.80 -5.21 -5.62
CA SER A 205 4.36 -6.50 -5.15
C SER A 205 5.89 -6.58 -5.17
N PHE A 206 6.59 -5.50 -5.56
CA PHE A 206 8.05 -5.45 -5.51
C PHE A 206 8.59 -5.44 -4.08
N GLY A 207 8.02 -4.64 -3.17
CA GLY A 207 8.43 -4.58 -1.76
C GLY A 207 8.39 -5.94 -1.06
N PRO A 208 7.25 -6.66 -1.08
CA PRO A 208 7.15 -8.03 -0.54
C PRO A 208 8.16 -9.01 -1.16
N ALA A 209 8.43 -8.89 -2.47
CA ALA A 209 9.44 -9.71 -3.13
C ALA A 209 10.84 -9.42 -2.54
N VAL A 210 11.24 -8.17 -2.39
CA VAL A 210 12.52 -7.80 -1.76
C VAL A 210 12.60 -8.35 -0.34
N ALA A 211 11.54 -8.19 0.48
CA ALA A 211 11.49 -8.69 1.84
C ALA A 211 11.72 -10.21 1.93
N THR A 212 11.12 -10.97 1.01
CA THR A 212 11.33 -12.42 0.91
C THR A 212 12.79 -12.78 0.66
N PHE A 213 13.47 -12.07 -0.25
CA PHE A 213 14.89 -12.33 -0.56
C PHE A 213 15.84 -11.83 0.52
N LEU A 214 15.48 -10.83 1.32
CA LEU A 214 16.28 -10.35 2.45
C LEU A 214 16.46 -11.38 3.58
N ALA A 215 15.65 -12.45 3.61
CA ALA A 215 15.89 -13.61 4.47
C ALA A 215 17.17 -14.39 4.07
N ASN A 216 17.63 -14.25 2.82
CA ASN A 216 18.86 -14.88 2.34
C ASN A 216 20.08 -13.98 2.63
N ALA A 217 21.03 -14.49 3.43
CA ALA A 217 22.25 -13.74 3.81
C ALA A 217 23.05 -13.22 2.60
N SER A 218 23.22 -14.04 1.56
CA SER A 218 23.96 -13.63 0.35
C SER A 218 23.28 -12.50 -0.43
N PHE A 219 21.95 -12.49 -0.45
CA PHE A 219 21.18 -11.41 -1.07
C PHE A 219 21.33 -10.12 -0.25
N LYS A 220 21.23 -10.24 1.08
CA LYS A 220 21.42 -9.11 2.00
C LYS A 220 22.80 -8.47 1.85
N ASP A 221 23.86 -9.26 1.78
CA ASP A 221 25.22 -8.75 1.59
C ASP A 221 25.35 -7.99 0.27
N ARG A 222 24.69 -8.46 -0.79
CA ARG A 222 24.64 -7.77 -2.08
C ARG A 222 23.83 -6.47 -2.05
N CYS A 223 22.75 -6.41 -1.26
CA CYS A 223 22.05 -5.15 -1.01
C CYS A 223 22.96 -4.15 -0.31
N SER A 224 23.73 -4.56 0.71
CA SER A 224 24.68 -3.67 1.40
C SER A 224 25.81 -3.18 0.49
N GLN A 225 26.31 -4.03 -0.42
CA GLN A 225 27.25 -3.62 -1.46
C GLN A 225 26.64 -2.56 -2.37
N LEU A 226 25.40 -2.80 -2.84
CA LEU A 226 24.67 -1.85 -3.68
C LEU A 226 24.45 -0.50 -2.99
N GLU A 227 24.09 -0.50 -1.71
CA GLU A 227 23.97 0.73 -0.91
C GLU A 227 25.28 1.51 -0.87
N THR A 228 26.41 0.81 -0.71
CA THR A 228 27.76 1.42 -0.74
C THR A 228 28.10 1.98 -2.13
N GLU A 229 27.77 1.25 -3.21
CA GLU A 229 27.94 1.71 -4.59
C GLU A 229 27.17 3.00 -4.86
N LEU A 230 25.91 3.07 -4.40
CA LEU A 230 25.03 4.22 -4.59
C LEU A 230 25.43 5.42 -3.72
N ALA A 231 25.87 5.19 -2.49
CA ALA A 231 26.35 6.25 -1.60
C ALA A 231 27.58 6.97 -2.18
N GLY A 232 28.39 6.30 -2.99
CA GLY A 232 29.51 6.92 -3.71
C GLY A 232 29.11 7.75 -4.94
N GLN A 233 27.83 7.76 -5.34
CA GLN A 233 27.31 8.53 -6.49
C GLN A 233 26.67 9.86 -6.10
N CYS A 234 26.27 9.99 -4.82
CA CYS A 234 25.78 11.24 -4.24
C CYS A 234 26.95 12.12 -3.81
#